data_AF-A0A9P1GHR2-F1
#
_entry.id   AF-A0A9P1GHR2-F1
#
_cell.length_a   1.000
_cell.length_b   1.000
_cell.length_c   1.000
_cell.angle_alpha   90.00
_cell.angle_beta   90.00
_cell.angle_gamma   90.00
#
_symmetry.space_group_name_H-M   'P 1'
#
loop_
_entity.id
_entity.type
_entity.pdbx_description
1 polymer ?
#
loop_
_entity_poly.entity_id
_entity_poly.type
_entity_poly.pdbx_seq_one_letter_code
_entity_poly.pdbx_strand_id
1 'polypeptide(L)'
;MSLTETLQLVQVASMLQLDDMIPELIDLVWQAMSCGADIAELKVACEKLELEPQDPQAEIGGRARDACDACDAWLPEFPGVRRHVLLASFLAGGTSGLIASYGLLRWREGCPEFVRRQIEARRQKLPERVILVRHGQSEGNIDRTLFKKKGDNLMELTELGSRQAKAVGRRIKGVVGDKKVHFYVSPFQRTLQTARNIIFSNFDPDQVVHVSVDPRIREQEFGNLQGDNFIGLREERTKIRRFWYRFPTGESGADVYDRTKQWWDSMMQRHYYEDNKAKAVVVVTHGLAMRLILMQLFHWSPNTFHTVWNPDNCAMYVLKKNTSSNAVYPYYLDDVEGDRAMSSIDLVVTFRDDSMRKMTLVDYLSIPPPRTLQLQAVKNLLAEQYGLDPDDIKGIVAWLPPAIQELAAAARPSLPEPAGLPDTEQVRGMISSALHTADGKVWRVVQKVIDRREAWPRLARENAAMLLAFAKGAHGSIRAMPHTGFFWGSRDFLYLVCRYIRTRPEFFHAMVTAMFEQVCSMDPELPAEVIDAVFKELLVHEGLTFAQCEHVMDKLMQRGEQMEYLFHEWSGVFPTLPAHARQALAKGLLPLVGRCPHAALDFVLKELDAIPLVEGAVGTGWYAWYALHCL
;
A
#
# COMPACT_ATOMS: atom_id res chain seq x y z
N MET A 1 5.88 -20.82 20.48
CA MET A 1 4.44 -21.11 20.70
C MET A 1 4.26 -22.60 20.82
N SER A 2 3.39 -23.05 21.72
CA SER A 2 2.94 -24.44 21.73
C SER A 2 2.06 -24.72 20.51
N LEU A 3 1.99 -25.98 20.08
CA LEU A 3 1.18 -26.40 18.93
C LEU A 3 -0.29 -25.95 19.07
N THR A 4 -0.83 -26.00 20.30
CA THR A 4 -2.20 -25.56 20.64
C THR A 4 -2.40 -24.06 20.41
N GLU A 5 -1.45 -23.21 20.82
CA GLU A 5 -1.52 -21.76 20.61
C GLU A 5 -1.40 -21.40 19.13
N THR A 6 -0.57 -22.13 18.38
CA THR A 6 -0.43 -21.96 16.92
C THR A 6 -1.71 -22.30 16.18
N LEU A 7 -2.38 -23.41 16.55
CA LEU A 7 -3.64 -23.82 15.96
C LEU A 7 -4.79 -22.83 16.29
N GLN A 8 -4.81 -22.27 17.50
CA GLN A 8 -5.75 -21.20 17.87
C GLN A 8 -5.53 -19.91 17.05
N LEU A 9 -4.27 -19.53 16.80
CA LEU A 9 -3.93 -18.39 15.95
C LEU A 9 -4.37 -18.60 14.50
N VAL A 10 -4.22 -19.81 13.96
CA VAL A 10 -4.72 -20.18 12.62
C VAL A 10 -6.25 -20.12 12.57
N GLN A 11 -6.93 -20.60 13.62
CA GLN A 11 -8.39 -20.54 13.73
C GLN A 11 -8.90 -19.09 13.78
N VAL A 12 -8.25 -18.23 14.57
CA VAL A 12 -8.57 -16.80 14.66
C VAL A 12 -8.28 -16.06 13.35
N ALA A 13 -7.15 -16.32 12.69
CA ALA A 13 -6.82 -15.70 11.42
C ALA A 13 -7.79 -16.11 10.28
N SER A 14 -8.23 -17.36 10.29
CA SER A 14 -9.26 -17.88 9.38
C SER A 14 -10.63 -17.23 9.65
N MET A 15 -11.02 -17.06 10.93
CA MET A 15 -12.23 -16.33 11.30
C MET A 15 -12.19 -14.84 10.90
N LEU A 16 -11.00 -14.26 10.79
CA LEU A 16 -10.76 -12.87 10.41
C LEU A 16 -10.51 -12.65 8.90
N GLN A 17 -10.59 -13.70 8.07
CA GLN A 17 -10.34 -13.67 6.61
C GLN A 17 -9.00 -13.02 6.23
N LEU A 18 -7.95 -13.29 7.01
CA LEU A 18 -6.61 -12.79 6.77
C LEU A 18 -5.85 -13.72 5.81
N ASP A 19 -6.34 -13.82 4.57
CA ASP A 19 -5.83 -14.75 3.55
C ASP A 19 -4.34 -14.51 3.20
N ASP A 20 -3.86 -13.29 3.40
CA ASP A 20 -2.48 -12.89 3.15
C ASP A 20 -1.49 -13.43 4.20
N MET A 21 -1.98 -13.87 5.37
CA MET A 21 -1.17 -14.41 6.47
C MET A 21 -1.08 -15.94 6.47
N ILE A 22 -1.80 -16.60 5.56
CA ILE A 22 -1.82 -18.06 5.43
C ILE A 22 -0.42 -18.66 5.25
N PRO A 23 0.51 -18.08 4.46
CA PRO A 23 1.87 -18.60 4.31
C PRO A 23 2.66 -18.57 5.63
N GLU A 24 2.65 -17.46 6.36
CA GLU A 24 3.36 -17.34 7.64
C GLU A 24 2.77 -18.26 8.72
N LEU A 25 1.45 -18.47 8.71
CA LEU A 25 0.76 -19.35 9.65
C LEU A 25 1.06 -20.84 9.37
N ILE A 26 1.18 -21.24 8.10
CA ILE A 26 1.60 -22.59 7.71
C ILE A 26 3.03 -22.87 8.18
N ASP A 27 3.94 -21.91 8.02
CA ASP A 27 5.32 -22.02 8.49
C ASP A 27 5.41 -22.12 10.02
N LEU A 28 4.57 -21.39 10.75
CA LEU A 28 4.46 -21.48 12.21
C LEU A 28 3.94 -22.85 12.69
N VAL A 29 2.95 -23.45 12.01
CA VAL A 29 2.46 -24.80 12.32
C VAL A 29 3.54 -25.84 11.99
N TRP A 30 4.24 -25.68 10.87
CA TRP A 30 5.33 -26.54 10.45
C TRP A 30 6.51 -26.49 11.45
N GLN A 31 6.89 -25.30 11.91
CA GLN A 31 7.91 -25.13 12.95
C GLN A 31 7.49 -25.78 14.28
N ALA A 32 6.23 -25.65 14.68
CA ALA A 32 5.73 -26.29 15.90
C ALA A 32 5.77 -27.82 15.82
N MET A 33 5.47 -28.42 14.66
CA MET A 33 5.58 -29.86 14.42
C MET A 33 7.04 -30.34 14.33
N SER A 34 7.92 -29.52 13.75
CA SER A 34 9.35 -29.81 13.59
C SER A 34 10.11 -29.85 14.91
N CYS A 35 9.54 -29.28 15.97
CA CYS A 35 10.09 -29.27 17.34
C CYS A 35 9.77 -30.57 18.14
N GLY A 36 9.29 -31.63 17.49
CA GLY A 36 9.19 -32.97 18.08
C GLY A 36 7.82 -33.36 18.62
N ALA A 37 6.75 -32.68 18.23
CA ALA A 37 5.39 -33.06 18.59
C ALA A 37 5.00 -34.38 17.88
N ASP A 38 4.64 -35.41 18.65
CA ASP A 38 4.17 -36.69 18.10
C ASP A 38 2.71 -36.56 17.61
N ILE A 39 2.33 -37.40 16.66
CA ILE A 39 0.96 -37.56 16.13
C ILE A 39 -0.07 -37.73 17.26
N ALA A 40 0.32 -38.36 18.37
CA ALA A 40 -0.52 -38.50 19.56
C ALA A 40 -0.83 -37.18 20.27
N GLU A 41 0.14 -36.26 20.40
CA GLU A 41 -0.05 -34.93 20.99
C GLU A 41 -0.88 -34.03 20.08
N LEU A 42 -0.72 -34.17 18.77
CA LEU A 42 -1.51 -33.46 17.76
C LEU A 42 -2.99 -33.87 17.82
N LYS A 43 -3.26 -35.17 18.03
CA LYS A 43 -4.61 -35.70 18.19
C LYS A 43 -5.29 -35.19 19.46
N VAL A 44 -4.57 -35.18 20.59
CA VAL A 44 -5.03 -34.64 21.88
C VAL A 44 -5.28 -33.12 21.81
N ALA A 45 -4.47 -32.37 21.04
CA ALA A 45 -4.66 -30.94 20.82
C ALA A 45 -5.92 -30.65 19.99
N CYS A 46 -6.17 -31.42 18.92
CA CYS A 46 -7.37 -31.30 18.11
C CYS A 46 -8.65 -31.67 18.88
N GLU A 47 -8.60 -32.73 19.70
CA GLU A 47 -9.71 -33.14 20.59
C GLU A 47 -10.01 -32.08 21.67
N LYS A 48 -8.99 -31.45 22.26
CA LYS A 48 -9.15 -30.34 23.22
C LYS A 48 -9.70 -29.04 22.61
N LEU A 49 -9.53 -28.84 21.31
CA LEU A 49 -10.00 -27.67 20.57
C LEU A 49 -11.37 -27.90 19.91
N GLU A 50 -12.04 -29.02 20.21
CA GLU A 50 -13.34 -29.43 19.62
C GLU A 50 -13.32 -29.45 18.08
N LEU A 51 -12.17 -29.71 17.47
CA LEU A 51 -12.00 -29.85 16.02
C LEU A 51 -12.38 -31.28 15.57
N GLU A 52 -13.58 -31.75 15.91
CA GLU A 52 -14.12 -32.95 15.26
C GLU A 52 -14.72 -32.61 13.89
N PRO A 53 -14.54 -33.47 12.87
CA PRO A 53 -15.30 -33.36 11.65
C PRO A 53 -16.78 -33.58 11.97
N GLN A 54 -17.63 -32.60 11.64
CA GLN A 54 -19.03 -32.93 11.41
C GLN A 54 -19.07 -33.87 10.20
N ASP A 55 -19.36 -35.14 10.45
CA ASP A 55 -19.40 -36.29 9.55
C ASP A 55 -19.82 -35.96 8.09
N PRO A 56 -18.97 -36.31 7.10
CA PRO A 56 -19.42 -37.29 6.12
C PRO A 56 -18.27 -38.24 5.71
N GLN A 57 -18.07 -39.33 6.46
CA GLN A 57 -17.15 -40.42 6.16
C GLN A 57 -17.47 -41.22 4.88
N ALA A 58 -18.44 -40.82 4.05
CA ALA A 58 -18.83 -41.59 2.87
C ALA A 58 -18.12 -41.22 1.54
N GLU A 59 -17.56 -40.02 1.37
CA GLU A 59 -17.01 -39.60 0.05
C GLU A 59 -15.47 -39.53 -0.05
N ILE A 60 -14.77 -39.41 1.07
CA ILE A 60 -13.31 -39.23 1.07
C ILE A 60 -12.59 -40.53 0.67
N GLY A 61 -13.16 -41.69 1.02
CA GLY A 61 -12.60 -43.01 0.68
C GLY A 61 -12.61 -43.34 -0.82
N GLY A 62 -13.51 -42.71 -1.60
CA GLY A 62 -13.56 -42.87 -3.06
C GLY A 62 -12.52 -42.01 -3.78
N ARG A 63 -12.42 -40.72 -3.42
CA ARG A 63 -11.52 -39.76 -4.08
C ARG A 63 -10.03 -40.02 -3.78
N ALA A 64 -9.72 -40.58 -2.61
CA ALA A 64 -8.37 -41.01 -2.27
C ALA A 64 -7.91 -42.23 -3.11
N ARG A 65 -8.85 -43.06 -3.58
CA ARG A 65 -8.56 -44.23 -4.42
C ARG A 65 -8.30 -43.81 -5.86
N ASP A 66 -9.11 -42.89 -6.40
CA ASP A 66 -8.93 -42.31 -7.75
C ASP A 66 -7.62 -41.50 -7.87
N ALA A 67 -7.21 -40.80 -6.81
CA ALA A 67 -5.94 -40.07 -6.77
C ALA A 67 -4.71 -41.00 -6.68
N CYS A 68 -4.86 -42.18 -6.05
CA CYS A 68 -3.84 -43.22 -6.03
C CYS A 68 -3.68 -43.88 -7.40
N ASP A 69 -4.79 -44.20 -8.08
CA ASP A 69 -4.76 -44.82 -9.41
C ASP A 69 -4.19 -43.86 -10.47
N ALA A 70 -4.44 -42.55 -10.33
CA ALA A 70 -3.83 -41.51 -11.16
C ALA A 70 -2.32 -41.32 -10.90
N CYS A 71 -1.88 -41.46 -9.64
CA CYS A 71 -0.45 -41.44 -9.31
C CYS A 71 0.29 -42.66 -9.87
N ASP A 72 -0.32 -43.84 -9.81
CA ASP A 72 0.27 -45.08 -10.34
C ASP A 72 0.42 -45.04 -11.88
N ALA A 73 -0.44 -44.30 -12.59
CA ALA A 73 -0.32 -44.08 -14.04
C ALA A 73 0.76 -43.06 -14.44
N TRP A 74 1.17 -42.16 -13.53
CA TRP A 74 2.13 -41.08 -13.82
C TRP A 74 3.58 -41.43 -13.47
N LEU A 75 3.82 -42.31 -12.49
CA LEU A 75 5.16 -42.53 -11.92
C LEU A 75 5.42 -44.00 -11.54
N PRO A 76 5.82 -44.87 -12.49
CA PRO A 76 6.08 -46.29 -12.23
C PRO A 76 7.31 -46.56 -11.33
N GLU A 77 8.20 -45.58 -11.14
CA GLU A 77 9.57 -45.83 -10.65
C GLU A 77 9.82 -45.53 -9.16
N PHE A 78 8.86 -45.03 -8.37
CA PHE A 78 9.14 -44.56 -7.00
C PHE A 78 8.08 -44.96 -5.94
N PRO A 79 8.17 -46.17 -5.34
CA PRO A 79 7.20 -46.69 -4.37
C PRO A 79 7.12 -45.95 -3.02
N GLY A 80 8.12 -45.12 -2.69
CA GLY A 80 8.24 -44.45 -1.39
C GLY A 80 7.39 -43.18 -1.22
N VAL A 81 6.88 -42.62 -2.31
CA VAL A 81 6.15 -41.33 -2.32
C VAL A 81 4.71 -41.49 -1.81
N ARG A 82 4.15 -42.70 -1.88
CA ARG A 82 2.81 -43.04 -1.37
C ARG A 82 2.58 -42.60 0.09
N ARG A 83 3.56 -42.78 0.98
CA ARG A 83 3.38 -42.53 2.43
C ARG A 83 3.27 -41.04 2.78
N HIS A 84 3.92 -40.15 2.04
CA HIS A 84 3.93 -38.73 2.35
C HIS A 84 2.70 -38.00 1.79
N VAL A 85 2.23 -38.42 0.61
CA VAL A 85 1.02 -37.86 -0.02
C VAL A 85 -0.25 -38.35 0.69
N LEU A 86 -0.30 -39.61 1.12
CA LEU A 86 -1.40 -40.15 1.93
C LEU A 86 -1.50 -39.45 3.30
N LEU A 87 -0.36 -39.19 3.96
CA LEU A 87 -0.35 -38.50 5.27
C LEU A 87 -0.80 -37.04 5.15
N ALA A 88 -0.37 -36.32 4.11
CA ALA A 88 -0.79 -34.94 3.84
C ALA A 88 -2.28 -34.83 3.45
N SER A 89 -2.82 -35.82 2.75
CA SER A 89 -4.24 -35.87 2.36
C SER A 89 -5.15 -36.28 3.53
N PHE A 90 -4.61 -37.01 4.52
CA PHE A 90 -5.34 -37.44 5.72
C PHE A 90 -5.37 -36.35 6.81
N LEU A 91 -4.33 -35.51 6.88
CA LEU A 91 -4.20 -34.43 7.88
C LEU A 91 -4.93 -33.14 7.50
N ALA A 92 -5.02 -32.84 6.22
CA ALA A 92 -5.69 -31.64 5.73
C ALA A 92 -7.00 -32.05 5.05
N GLY A 93 -8.09 -32.12 5.82
CA GLY A 93 -9.42 -32.28 5.24
C GLY A 93 -9.64 -31.26 4.11
N GLY A 94 -9.88 -31.74 2.89
CA GLY A 94 -10.22 -30.91 1.74
C GLY A 94 -9.05 -30.37 0.90
N THR A 95 -9.38 -29.42 0.03
CA THR A 95 -8.54 -28.82 -1.04
C THR A 95 -7.17 -28.31 -0.60
N SER A 96 -6.97 -28.08 0.69
CA SER A 96 -5.74 -27.61 1.32
C SER A 96 -4.58 -28.63 1.23
N GLY A 97 -4.87 -29.93 1.28
CA GLY A 97 -3.85 -30.99 1.16
C GLY A 97 -3.20 -31.08 -0.23
N LEU A 98 -3.94 -30.68 -1.27
CA LEU A 98 -3.43 -30.56 -2.63
C LEU A 98 -2.42 -29.41 -2.77
N ILE A 99 -2.61 -28.32 -2.03
CA ILE A 99 -1.73 -27.15 -2.04
C ILE A 99 -0.39 -27.43 -1.35
N ALA A 100 -0.41 -28.17 -0.23
CA ALA A 100 0.82 -28.61 0.43
C ALA A 100 1.62 -29.60 -0.44
N SER A 101 0.92 -30.51 -1.14
CA SER A 101 1.53 -31.40 -2.14
C SER A 101 2.12 -30.63 -3.33
N TYR A 102 1.47 -29.53 -3.74
CA TYR A 102 1.96 -28.59 -4.75
C TYR A 102 3.17 -27.79 -4.27
N GLY A 103 3.25 -27.48 -2.97
CA GLY A 103 4.37 -26.81 -2.32
C GLY A 103 5.64 -27.66 -2.31
N LEU A 104 5.53 -28.97 -2.04
CA LEU A 104 6.68 -29.88 -2.10
C LEU A 104 7.21 -30.08 -3.53
N LEU A 105 6.32 -30.08 -4.53
CA LEU A 105 6.67 -30.14 -5.95
C LEU A 105 7.38 -28.85 -6.45
N ARG A 106 7.24 -27.71 -5.76
CA ARG A 106 7.89 -26.42 -6.11
C ARG A 106 9.38 -26.35 -5.75
N TRP A 107 9.90 -27.28 -4.96
CA TRP A 107 11.21 -27.14 -4.31
C TRP A 107 12.41 -27.54 -5.18
N ARG A 108 12.25 -28.33 -6.25
CA ARG A 108 13.40 -28.87 -6.98
C ARG A 108 13.50 -28.34 -8.43
N GLU A 109 14.32 -27.28 -8.57
CA GLU A 109 14.96 -26.72 -9.79
C GLU A 109 14.12 -25.75 -10.69
N GLY A 110 14.15 -24.41 -10.43
CA GLY A 110 13.75 -23.37 -11.43
C GLY A 110 12.86 -22.17 -11.01
N CYS A 111 12.65 -21.89 -9.72
CA CYS A 111 11.48 -21.12 -9.26
C CYS A 111 11.44 -19.58 -9.49
N PRO A 112 12.51 -18.76 -9.43
CA PRO A 112 12.40 -17.31 -9.66
C PRO A 112 11.99 -16.97 -11.11
N GLU A 113 12.58 -17.67 -12.08
CA GLU A 113 12.11 -17.59 -13.47
C GLU A 113 10.72 -18.20 -13.64
N PHE A 114 10.39 -19.31 -12.97
CA PHE A 114 9.06 -19.91 -13.07
C PHE A 114 7.95 -19.00 -12.50
N VAL A 115 8.14 -18.35 -11.36
CA VAL A 115 7.17 -17.41 -10.75
C VAL A 115 7.05 -16.16 -11.61
N ARG A 116 8.17 -15.60 -12.07
CA ARG A 116 8.15 -14.48 -13.02
C ARG A 116 7.45 -14.87 -14.33
N ARG A 117 7.74 -16.04 -14.90
CA ARG A 117 7.03 -16.61 -16.05
C ARG A 117 5.56 -16.86 -15.75
N GLN A 118 5.17 -17.25 -14.53
CA GLN A 118 3.77 -17.42 -14.15
C GLN A 118 3.03 -16.08 -14.02
N ILE A 119 3.65 -15.07 -13.41
CA ILE A 119 3.09 -13.71 -13.33
C ILE A 119 2.99 -13.11 -14.73
N GLU A 120 4.03 -13.24 -15.55
CA GLU A 120 4.03 -12.83 -16.95
C GLU A 120 2.98 -13.60 -17.75
N ALA A 121 2.85 -14.92 -17.58
CA ALA A 121 1.83 -15.74 -18.24
C ALA A 121 0.41 -15.34 -17.79
N ARG A 122 0.19 -15.08 -16.50
CA ARG A 122 -1.08 -14.56 -15.97
C ARG A 122 -1.40 -13.19 -16.58
N ARG A 123 -0.42 -12.27 -16.63
CA ARG A 123 -0.57 -10.95 -17.30
C ARG A 123 -0.85 -11.09 -18.79
N GLN A 124 -0.27 -12.07 -19.47
CA GLN A 124 -0.55 -12.35 -20.87
C GLN A 124 -2.00 -12.78 -21.09
N LYS A 125 -2.57 -13.57 -20.16
CA LYS A 125 -3.98 -13.99 -20.19
C LYS A 125 -4.98 -12.88 -19.90
N LEU A 126 -4.56 -11.80 -19.23
CA LEU A 126 -5.43 -10.65 -19.00
C LEU A 126 -5.91 -10.02 -20.32
N PRO A 127 -7.12 -9.44 -20.35
CA PRO A 127 -7.59 -8.66 -21.49
C PRO A 127 -6.56 -7.63 -21.94
N GLU A 128 -6.40 -7.44 -23.24
CA GLU A 128 -5.59 -6.34 -23.76
C GLU A 128 -6.22 -4.99 -23.44
N ARG A 129 -7.55 -4.97 -23.34
CA ARG A 129 -8.36 -3.77 -23.11
C ARG A 129 -9.49 -4.06 -22.13
N VAL A 130 -9.68 -3.17 -21.17
CA VAL A 130 -10.90 -3.09 -20.36
C VAL A 130 -11.54 -1.73 -20.65
N ILE A 131 -12.75 -1.74 -21.21
CA ILE A 131 -13.44 -0.55 -21.70
C ILE A 131 -14.61 -0.26 -20.77
N LEU A 132 -14.49 0.78 -19.95
CA LEU A 132 -15.56 1.22 -19.05
C LEU A 132 -16.48 2.19 -19.78
N VAL A 133 -17.79 1.92 -19.77
CA VAL A 133 -18.78 2.71 -20.49
C VAL A 133 -19.88 3.15 -19.53
N ARG A 134 -20.12 4.46 -19.43
CA ARG A 134 -21.30 4.99 -18.72
C ARG A 134 -22.55 4.75 -19.56
N HIS A 135 -23.66 4.36 -18.94
CA HIS A 135 -24.94 4.27 -19.65
C HIS A 135 -25.32 5.56 -20.41
N GLY A 136 -26.11 5.40 -21.48
CA GLY A 136 -26.68 6.52 -22.24
C GLY A 136 -27.65 7.36 -21.42
N GLN A 137 -28.05 8.53 -21.93
CA GLN A 137 -28.97 9.42 -21.22
C GLN A 137 -30.28 8.69 -20.83
N SER A 138 -30.58 8.65 -19.53
CA SER A 138 -31.80 8.06 -18.99
C SER A 138 -32.87 9.10 -18.67
N GLU A 139 -34.11 8.65 -18.47
CA GLU A 139 -35.23 9.48 -18.00
C GLU A 139 -34.84 10.25 -16.73
N GLY A 140 -34.23 9.57 -15.75
CA GLY A 140 -33.74 10.17 -14.51
C GLY A 140 -32.56 11.14 -14.67
N ASN A 141 -31.90 11.18 -15.84
CA ASN A 141 -30.93 12.23 -16.16
C ASN A 141 -31.61 13.52 -16.62
N ILE A 142 -32.72 13.42 -17.36
CA ILE A 142 -33.52 14.57 -17.81
C ILE A 142 -34.33 15.11 -16.64
N ASP A 143 -35.12 14.25 -16.00
CA ASP A 143 -36.02 14.63 -14.92
C ASP A 143 -35.71 13.83 -13.65
N ARG A 144 -35.04 14.52 -12.72
CA ARG A 144 -34.68 13.94 -11.42
C ARG A 144 -35.89 13.75 -10.50
N THR A 145 -37.05 14.33 -10.80
CA THR A 145 -38.25 14.12 -9.97
C THR A 145 -38.84 12.73 -10.15
N LEU A 146 -38.52 12.05 -11.26
CA LEU A 146 -38.97 10.68 -11.52
C LEU A 146 -38.50 9.68 -10.47
N PHE A 147 -37.38 9.93 -9.78
CA PHE A 147 -36.90 9.07 -8.69
C PHE A 147 -37.89 8.97 -7.52
N LYS A 148 -38.87 9.89 -7.41
CA LYS A 148 -39.96 9.79 -6.44
C LYS A 148 -41.03 8.76 -6.81
N LYS A 149 -41.16 8.44 -8.11
CA LYS A 149 -42.28 7.63 -8.66
C LYS A 149 -41.82 6.32 -9.28
N LYS A 150 -40.58 6.26 -9.77
CA LYS A 150 -39.97 5.10 -10.43
C LYS A 150 -38.65 4.78 -9.74
N GLY A 151 -38.43 3.51 -9.40
CA GLY A 151 -37.18 3.08 -8.79
C GLY A 151 -35.97 3.37 -9.68
N ASP A 152 -34.83 3.74 -9.11
CA ASP A 152 -33.62 4.09 -9.87
C ASP A 152 -33.19 2.95 -10.81
N ASN A 153 -33.24 1.72 -10.32
CA ASN A 153 -32.91 0.52 -11.10
C ASN A 153 -33.82 0.32 -12.33
N LEU A 154 -35.03 0.88 -12.32
CA LEU A 154 -36.01 0.75 -13.40
C LEU A 154 -35.91 1.88 -14.45
N MET A 155 -35.16 2.95 -14.18
CA MET A 155 -35.04 4.09 -15.10
C MET A 155 -34.52 3.66 -16.47
N GLU A 156 -35.21 4.10 -17.51
CA GLU A 156 -34.94 3.68 -18.89
C GLU A 156 -34.11 4.71 -19.63
N LEU A 157 -33.52 4.30 -20.74
CA LEU A 157 -32.91 5.18 -21.70
C LEU A 157 -33.96 6.01 -22.42
N THR A 158 -33.58 7.24 -22.71
CA THR A 158 -34.28 8.10 -23.67
C THR A 158 -33.92 7.67 -25.10
N GLU A 159 -34.63 8.20 -26.09
CA GLU A 159 -34.26 8.01 -27.49
C GLU A 159 -32.84 8.55 -27.79
N LEU A 160 -32.47 9.68 -27.18
CA LEU A 160 -31.11 10.19 -27.25
C LEU A 160 -30.11 9.21 -26.64
N GLY A 161 -30.42 8.63 -25.47
CA GLY A 161 -29.61 7.61 -24.82
C GLY A 161 -29.40 6.36 -25.68
N SER A 162 -30.42 5.91 -26.41
CA SER A 162 -30.30 4.80 -27.37
C SER A 162 -29.36 5.17 -28.53
N ARG A 163 -29.49 6.38 -29.10
CA ARG A 163 -28.59 6.87 -30.16
C ARG A 163 -27.14 7.00 -29.69
N GLN A 164 -26.93 7.51 -28.47
CA GLN A 164 -25.61 7.58 -27.82
C GLN A 164 -25.01 6.17 -27.66
N ALA A 165 -25.78 5.20 -27.19
CA ALA A 165 -25.33 3.81 -27.01
C ALA A 165 -24.91 3.17 -28.33
N LYS A 166 -25.66 3.40 -29.42
CA LYS A 166 -25.27 2.93 -30.76
C LYS A 166 -23.97 3.59 -31.24
N ALA A 167 -23.80 4.89 -30.98
CA ALA A 167 -22.63 5.65 -31.38
C ALA A 167 -21.36 5.21 -30.63
N VAL A 168 -21.43 5.04 -29.30
CA VAL A 168 -20.29 4.52 -28.54
C VAL A 168 -19.99 3.08 -28.94
N GLY A 169 -21.00 2.27 -29.28
CA GLY A 169 -20.76 0.92 -29.79
C GLY A 169 -19.90 0.88 -31.06
N ARG A 170 -20.05 1.84 -31.99
CA ARG A 170 -19.15 1.98 -33.15
C ARG A 170 -17.71 2.30 -32.74
N ARG A 171 -17.53 3.18 -31.74
CA ARG A 171 -16.20 3.52 -31.20
C ARG A 171 -15.54 2.29 -30.58
N ILE A 172 -16.29 1.54 -29.76
CA ILE A 172 -15.82 0.30 -29.13
C ILE A 172 -15.41 -0.71 -30.22
N LYS A 173 -16.25 -0.91 -31.24
CA LYS A 173 -15.93 -1.80 -32.38
C LYS A 173 -14.64 -1.38 -33.10
N GLY A 174 -14.41 -0.07 -33.29
CA GLY A 174 -13.16 0.45 -33.84
C GLY A 174 -11.92 0.14 -32.98
N VAL A 175 -12.06 0.20 -31.65
CA VAL A 175 -10.98 -0.11 -30.69
C VAL A 175 -10.70 -1.61 -30.59
N VAL A 176 -11.74 -2.46 -30.63
CA VAL A 176 -11.58 -3.91 -30.48
C VAL A 176 -11.35 -4.67 -31.79
N GLY A 177 -11.71 -4.08 -32.93
CA GLY A 177 -11.68 -4.74 -34.24
C GLY A 177 -12.59 -5.98 -34.28
N ASP A 178 -12.06 -7.10 -34.77
CA ASP A 178 -12.76 -8.39 -34.85
C ASP A 178 -12.44 -9.33 -33.68
N LYS A 179 -11.71 -8.83 -32.68
CA LYS A 179 -11.36 -9.61 -31.50
C LYS A 179 -12.60 -9.97 -30.69
N LYS A 180 -12.56 -11.15 -30.08
CA LYS A 180 -13.60 -11.64 -29.18
C LYS A 180 -13.73 -10.75 -27.93
N VAL A 181 -14.97 -10.45 -27.54
CA VAL A 181 -15.29 -9.52 -26.45
C VAL A 181 -16.20 -10.17 -25.40
N HIS A 182 -15.96 -9.86 -24.13
CA HIS A 182 -16.86 -10.20 -23.01
C HIS A 182 -17.47 -8.91 -22.46
N PHE A 183 -18.80 -8.87 -22.34
CA PHE A 183 -19.51 -7.75 -21.72
C PHE A 183 -19.84 -8.04 -20.24
N TYR A 184 -19.53 -7.10 -19.37
CA TYR A 184 -20.10 -7.00 -18.02
C TYR A 184 -21.10 -5.85 -17.99
N VAL A 185 -22.29 -6.09 -17.44
CA VAL A 185 -23.38 -5.12 -17.46
C VAL A 185 -23.99 -4.99 -16.08
N SER A 186 -24.18 -3.77 -15.61
CA SER A 186 -24.98 -3.54 -14.40
C SER A 186 -26.45 -3.96 -14.62
N PRO A 187 -27.15 -4.48 -13.60
CA PRO A 187 -28.54 -4.93 -13.73
C PRO A 187 -29.57 -3.79 -13.89
N PHE A 188 -29.14 -2.52 -13.90
CA PHE A 188 -30.08 -1.41 -14.04
C PHE A 188 -30.60 -1.33 -15.48
N GLN A 189 -31.87 -0.96 -15.63
CA GLN A 189 -32.55 -1.01 -16.93
C GLN A 189 -31.83 -0.17 -17.99
N ARG A 190 -31.38 1.05 -17.64
CA ARG A 190 -30.56 1.90 -18.51
C ARG A 190 -29.23 1.29 -18.95
N THR A 191 -28.56 0.51 -18.10
CA THR A 191 -27.30 -0.16 -18.46
C THR A 191 -27.55 -1.38 -19.33
N LEU A 192 -28.61 -2.15 -19.06
CA LEU A 192 -29.05 -3.26 -19.92
C LEU A 192 -29.44 -2.77 -21.30
N GLN A 193 -30.24 -1.70 -21.40
CA GLN A 193 -30.62 -1.09 -22.67
C GLN A 193 -29.40 -0.49 -23.40
N THR A 194 -28.44 0.10 -22.68
CA THR A 194 -27.19 0.60 -23.28
C THR A 194 -26.41 -0.56 -23.89
N ALA A 195 -26.18 -1.63 -23.13
CA ALA A 195 -25.47 -2.82 -23.61
C ALA A 195 -26.18 -3.46 -24.80
N ARG A 196 -27.51 -3.58 -24.75
CA ARG A 196 -28.34 -4.07 -25.86
C ARG A 196 -28.09 -3.25 -27.14
N ASN A 197 -28.16 -1.93 -27.05
CA ASN A 197 -27.93 -1.05 -28.21
C ASN A 197 -26.50 -1.13 -28.74
N ILE A 198 -25.50 -1.26 -27.86
CA ILE A 198 -24.09 -1.44 -28.24
C ILE A 198 -23.92 -2.76 -29.03
N ILE A 199 -24.36 -3.87 -28.44
CA ILE A 199 -24.14 -5.22 -28.96
C ILE A 199 -24.88 -5.40 -30.30
N PHE A 200 -26.20 -5.25 -30.31
CA PHE A 200 -27.01 -5.59 -31.49
C PHE A 200 -26.82 -4.64 -32.68
N SER A 201 -26.21 -3.48 -32.49
CA SER A 201 -25.99 -2.52 -33.59
C SER A 201 -24.57 -2.56 -34.16
N ASN A 202 -23.61 -3.21 -33.49
CA ASN A 202 -22.18 -3.05 -33.83
C ASN A 202 -21.33 -4.32 -33.76
N PHE A 203 -21.84 -5.38 -33.15
CA PHE A 203 -21.09 -6.63 -32.94
C PHE A 203 -21.76 -7.79 -33.64
N ASP A 204 -20.95 -8.63 -34.27
CA ASP A 204 -21.41 -9.91 -34.79
C ASP A 204 -21.70 -10.87 -33.62
N PRO A 205 -22.72 -11.74 -33.71
CA PRO A 205 -23.08 -12.66 -32.65
C PRO A 205 -21.89 -13.49 -32.15
N ASP A 206 -21.05 -13.96 -33.07
CA ASP A 206 -19.89 -14.78 -32.73
C ASP A 206 -18.78 -13.97 -32.06
N GLN A 207 -18.74 -12.64 -32.24
CA GLN A 207 -17.71 -11.80 -31.63
C GLN A 207 -17.93 -11.65 -30.12
N VAL A 208 -19.19 -11.68 -29.67
CA VAL A 208 -19.55 -11.58 -28.25
C VAL A 208 -19.51 -12.95 -27.61
N VAL A 209 -18.45 -13.23 -26.85
CA VAL A 209 -18.25 -14.55 -26.22
C VAL A 209 -19.25 -14.76 -25.09
N HIS A 210 -19.46 -13.72 -24.28
CA HIS A 210 -20.33 -13.79 -23.13
C HIS A 210 -20.83 -12.40 -22.71
N VAL A 211 -22.00 -12.37 -22.07
CA VAL A 211 -22.60 -11.19 -21.45
C VAL A 211 -22.96 -11.58 -20.02
N SER A 212 -22.27 -10.99 -19.04
CA SER A 212 -22.52 -11.22 -17.62
C SER A 212 -23.20 -10.00 -17.01
N VAL A 213 -24.35 -10.20 -16.39
CA VAL A 213 -24.99 -9.17 -15.57
C VAL A 213 -24.48 -9.31 -14.14
N ASP A 214 -23.83 -8.28 -13.60
CA ASP A 214 -23.23 -8.34 -12.26
C ASP A 214 -23.77 -7.19 -11.37
N PRO A 215 -24.41 -7.50 -10.23
CA PRO A 215 -25.00 -6.48 -9.36
C PRO A 215 -23.96 -5.57 -8.72
N ARG A 216 -22.71 -6.01 -8.57
CA ARG A 216 -21.65 -5.26 -7.87
C ARG A 216 -21.14 -4.05 -8.66
N ILE A 217 -21.49 -3.90 -9.94
CA ILE A 217 -21.17 -2.73 -10.77
C ILE A 217 -22.36 -1.80 -10.99
N ARG A 218 -23.41 -1.89 -10.16
CA ARG A 218 -24.54 -0.94 -10.18
C ARG A 218 -24.18 0.44 -9.61
N GLU A 219 -25.04 1.43 -9.82
CA GLU A 219 -24.85 2.79 -9.28
C GLU A 219 -24.94 2.79 -7.76
N GLN A 220 -24.41 3.84 -7.11
CA GLN A 220 -24.64 4.09 -5.68
C GLN A 220 -26.14 4.10 -5.38
N GLU A 221 -26.56 3.21 -4.50
CA GLU A 221 -27.94 3.19 -4.03
C GLU A 221 -28.16 4.35 -3.07
N PHE A 222 -29.08 5.25 -3.40
CA PHE A 222 -29.41 6.35 -2.50
C PHE A 222 -30.45 5.95 -1.43
N GLY A 223 -30.93 4.71 -1.46
CA GLY A 223 -31.97 4.19 -0.57
C GLY A 223 -33.40 4.46 -1.04
N ASN A 224 -34.36 4.33 -0.12
CA ASN A 224 -35.80 4.50 -0.38
C ASN A 224 -36.17 5.98 -0.39
N LEU A 225 -35.82 6.65 -1.50
CA LEU A 225 -35.91 8.11 -1.68
C LEU A 225 -37.31 8.65 -2.04
N GLN A 226 -38.39 7.89 -1.85
CA GLN A 226 -39.72 8.28 -2.32
C GLN A 226 -40.35 9.44 -1.53
N GLY A 227 -39.68 9.96 -0.48
CA GLY A 227 -40.11 11.12 0.31
C GLY A 227 -39.53 12.47 -0.13
N ASP A 228 -40.03 13.57 0.46
CA ASP A 228 -39.67 14.95 0.08
C ASP A 228 -38.30 15.44 0.57
N ASN A 229 -37.62 14.70 1.46
CA ASN A 229 -36.37 15.10 2.09
C ASN A 229 -35.10 14.97 1.21
N PHE A 230 -35.23 14.61 -0.08
CA PHE A 230 -34.07 14.33 -0.93
C PHE A 230 -33.18 15.55 -1.22
N ILE A 231 -33.73 16.77 -1.18
CA ILE A 231 -32.95 18.00 -1.38
C ILE A 231 -31.96 18.19 -0.21
N GLY A 232 -32.42 18.05 1.04
CA GLY A 232 -31.57 18.17 2.23
C GLY A 232 -30.42 17.16 2.25
N LEU A 233 -30.69 15.89 1.87
CA LEU A 233 -29.65 14.85 1.79
C LEU A 233 -28.54 15.19 0.79
N ARG A 234 -28.86 15.90 -0.30
CA ARG A 234 -27.84 16.34 -1.29
C ARG A 234 -26.96 17.47 -0.78
N GLU A 235 -27.53 18.38 0.00
CA GLU A 235 -26.76 19.45 0.63
C GLU A 235 -25.79 18.88 1.66
N GLU A 236 -26.25 17.97 2.52
CA GLU A 236 -25.40 17.25 3.47
C GLU A 236 -24.28 16.48 2.77
N ARG A 237 -24.61 15.74 1.72
CA ARG A 237 -23.64 15.03 0.90
C ARG A 237 -22.58 15.96 0.29
N THR A 238 -22.96 17.18 -0.06
CA THR A 238 -22.01 18.17 -0.59
C THR A 238 -21.03 18.64 0.49
N LYS A 239 -21.51 18.81 1.74
CA LYS A 239 -20.70 19.17 2.91
C LYS A 239 -19.74 18.05 3.32
N ILE A 240 -20.24 16.82 3.45
CA ILE A 240 -19.45 15.64 3.91
C ILE A 240 -18.58 15.04 2.79
N ARG A 241 -18.89 15.38 1.53
CA ARG A 241 -18.31 14.85 0.29
C ARG A 241 -18.81 13.44 -0.07
N ARG A 242 -18.80 13.17 -1.38
CA ARG A 242 -19.45 11.99 -2.00
C ARG A 242 -18.92 10.63 -1.52
N PHE A 243 -17.64 10.56 -1.13
CA PHE A 243 -16.98 9.30 -0.78
C PHE A 243 -17.43 8.84 0.60
N TRP A 244 -17.51 9.79 1.54
CA TRP A 244 -17.81 9.54 2.94
C TRP A 244 -19.31 9.55 3.27
N TYR A 245 -20.10 10.37 2.56
CA TYR A 245 -21.51 10.51 2.90
C TYR A 245 -22.29 9.23 2.59
N ARG A 246 -22.90 8.65 3.63
CA ARG A 246 -23.81 7.51 3.54
C ARG A 246 -25.25 8.01 3.53
N PHE A 247 -26.03 7.61 2.53
CA PHE A 247 -27.46 7.87 2.56
C PHE A 247 -28.13 7.04 3.68
N PRO A 248 -29.15 7.57 4.39
CA PRO A 248 -29.72 6.90 5.57
C PRO A 248 -30.15 5.44 5.37
N THR A 249 -30.69 5.10 4.20
CA THR A 249 -31.05 3.72 3.82
C THR A 249 -30.34 3.27 2.55
N GLY A 250 -29.16 3.84 2.27
CA GLY A 250 -28.42 3.62 1.03
C GLY A 250 -26.92 3.42 1.28
N GLU A 251 -26.16 3.60 0.20
CA GLU A 251 -24.72 3.42 0.16
C GLU A 251 -23.99 4.76 0.32
N SER A 252 -22.79 4.70 0.88
CA SER A 252 -21.74 5.69 0.73
C SER A 252 -20.88 5.38 -0.49
N GLY A 253 -20.00 6.33 -0.88
CA GLY A 253 -19.02 6.03 -1.92
C GLY A 253 -18.02 4.94 -1.51
N ALA A 254 -17.73 4.80 -0.21
CA ALA A 254 -16.90 3.73 0.33
C ALA A 254 -17.55 2.34 0.12
N ASP A 255 -18.87 2.19 0.32
CA ASP A 255 -19.53 0.89 0.11
C ASP A 255 -19.50 0.49 -1.38
N VAL A 256 -19.66 1.46 -2.28
CA VAL A 256 -19.53 1.24 -3.72
C VAL A 256 -18.09 0.87 -4.08
N TYR A 257 -17.10 1.48 -3.44
CA TYR A 257 -15.70 1.11 -3.60
C TYR A 257 -15.50 -0.36 -3.24
N ASP A 258 -15.93 -0.82 -2.07
CA ASP A 258 -15.68 -2.19 -1.62
C ASP A 258 -16.30 -3.25 -2.56
N ARG A 259 -17.57 -3.10 -2.95
CA ARG A 259 -18.22 -4.06 -3.86
C ARG A 259 -17.63 -4.05 -5.28
N THR A 260 -17.21 -2.89 -5.79
CA THR A 260 -16.60 -2.80 -7.12
C THR A 260 -15.20 -3.40 -7.13
N LYS A 261 -14.46 -3.33 -6.01
CA LYS A 261 -13.18 -4.01 -5.83
C LYS A 261 -13.35 -5.52 -5.89
N GLN A 262 -14.29 -6.06 -5.11
CA GLN A 262 -14.60 -7.48 -5.11
C GLN A 262 -14.97 -7.99 -6.53
N TRP A 263 -15.75 -7.21 -7.28
CA TRP A 263 -16.07 -7.52 -8.67
C TRP A 263 -14.82 -7.52 -9.58
N TRP A 264 -13.99 -6.49 -9.49
CA TRP A 264 -12.78 -6.38 -10.31
C TRP A 264 -11.85 -7.57 -10.09
N ASP A 265 -11.65 -7.96 -8.83
CA ASP A 265 -10.81 -9.12 -8.48
C ASP A 265 -11.39 -10.42 -9.04
N SER A 266 -12.70 -10.62 -8.86
CA SER A 266 -13.39 -11.78 -9.41
C SER A 266 -13.27 -11.84 -10.93
N MET A 267 -13.43 -10.70 -11.62
CA MET A 267 -13.29 -10.60 -13.07
C MET A 267 -11.88 -10.98 -13.51
N MET A 268 -10.84 -10.43 -12.86
CA MET A 268 -9.45 -10.72 -13.19
C MET A 268 -9.08 -12.18 -12.94
N GLN A 269 -9.57 -12.76 -11.84
CA GLN A 269 -9.37 -14.18 -11.53
C GLN A 269 -9.94 -15.09 -12.62
N ARG A 270 -11.15 -14.85 -13.12
CA ARG A 270 -11.72 -15.65 -14.22
C ARG A 270 -10.82 -15.66 -15.45
N HIS A 271 -10.21 -14.53 -15.80
CA HIS A 271 -9.27 -14.47 -16.93
C HIS A 271 -7.95 -15.23 -16.68
N TYR A 272 -7.56 -15.50 -15.44
CA TYR A 272 -6.37 -16.30 -15.14
C TYR A 272 -6.61 -17.81 -15.26
N TYR A 273 -7.78 -18.28 -14.83
CA TYR A 273 -8.08 -19.69 -14.61
C TYR A 273 -8.96 -20.33 -15.69
N GLU A 274 -9.77 -19.54 -16.41
CA GLU A 274 -10.59 -20.05 -17.51
C GLU A 274 -9.86 -19.84 -18.85
N ASP A 275 -10.11 -20.71 -19.84
CA ASP A 275 -9.64 -20.52 -21.22
C ASP A 275 -10.46 -19.41 -21.90
N ASN A 276 -10.27 -18.18 -21.41
CA ASN A 276 -11.07 -17.05 -21.81
C ASN A 276 -10.58 -16.49 -23.14
N LYS A 277 -11.38 -16.75 -24.19
CA LYS A 277 -11.10 -16.31 -25.56
C LYS A 277 -11.22 -14.79 -25.75
N ALA A 278 -11.80 -14.06 -24.79
CA ALA A 278 -12.01 -12.62 -24.91
C ALA A 278 -10.70 -11.84 -24.76
N LYS A 279 -10.34 -11.08 -25.80
CA LYS A 279 -9.17 -10.18 -25.78
C LYS A 279 -9.51 -8.78 -25.27
N ALA A 280 -10.80 -8.43 -25.25
CA ALA A 280 -11.29 -7.18 -24.69
C ALA A 280 -12.49 -7.44 -23.78
N VAL A 281 -12.60 -6.63 -22.74
CA VAL A 281 -13.75 -6.62 -21.82
C VAL A 281 -14.43 -5.26 -21.94
N VAL A 282 -15.76 -5.26 -22.09
CA VAL A 282 -16.57 -4.03 -22.10
C VAL A 282 -17.46 -4.03 -20.86
N VAL A 283 -17.37 -2.97 -20.06
CA VAL A 283 -18.08 -2.86 -18.77
C VAL A 283 -19.08 -1.71 -18.87
N VAL A 284 -20.36 -2.04 -19.03
CA VAL A 284 -21.45 -1.05 -19.11
C VAL A 284 -22.01 -0.81 -17.72
N THR A 285 -21.70 0.36 -17.16
CA THR A 285 -21.96 0.72 -15.76
C THR A 285 -22.36 2.21 -15.64
N HIS A 286 -22.08 2.84 -14.50
CA HIS A 286 -22.55 4.16 -14.09
C HIS A 286 -21.39 5.09 -13.76
N GLY A 287 -21.66 6.39 -13.69
CA GLY A 287 -20.60 7.38 -13.61
C GLY A 287 -19.78 7.32 -12.32
N LEU A 288 -20.43 7.13 -11.17
CA LEU A 288 -19.71 7.01 -9.90
C LEU A 288 -19.02 5.65 -9.76
N ALA A 289 -19.66 4.56 -10.19
CA ALA A 289 -19.04 3.23 -10.22
C ALA A 289 -17.73 3.22 -11.05
N MET A 290 -17.74 3.81 -12.25
CA MET A 290 -16.52 3.96 -13.07
C MET A 290 -15.41 4.68 -12.31
N ARG A 291 -15.73 5.83 -11.68
CA ARG A 291 -14.73 6.62 -10.95
C ARG A 291 -14.14 5.86 -9.77
N LEU A 292 -14.92 5.03 -9.09
CA LEU A 292 -14.45 4.24 -7.94
C LEU A 292 -13.62 3.03 -8.39
N ILE A 293 -13.96 2.41 -9.53
CA ILE A 293 -13.07 1.44 -10.18
C ILE A 293 -11.73 2.10 -10.49
N LEU A 294 -11.70 3.27 -11.14
CA LEU A 294 -10.45 3.97 -11.43
C LEU A 294 -9.69 4.39 -10.15
N MET A 295 -10.42 4.80 -9.11
CA MET A 295 -9.83 5.14 -7.81
C MET A 295 -9.04 3.96 -7.23
N GLN A 296 -9.56 2.73 -7.35
CA GLN A 296 -8.88 1.51 -6.90
C GLN A 296 -7.63 1.22 -7.74
N LEU A 297 -7.80 1.24 -9.07
CA LEU A 297 -6.72 0.84 -9.99
C LEU A 297 -5.52 1.77 -9.94
N PHE A 298 -5.76 3.05 -9.70
CA PHE A 298 -4.71 4.06 -9.66
C PHE A 298 -4.40 4.55 -8.26
N HIS A 299 -4.91 3.86 -7.22
CA HIS A 299 -4.68 4.16 -5.81
C HIS A 299 -4.92 5.64 -5.49
N TRP A 300 -5.97 6.23 -6.06
CA TRP A 300 -6.31 7.63 -5.82
C TRP A 300 -6.80 7.80 -4.39
N SER A 301 -6.28 8.83 -3.70
CA SER A 301 -6.85 9.22 -2.41
C SER A 301 -8.29 9.73 -2.58
N PRO A 302 -9.13 9.69 -1.52
CA PRO A 302 -10.47 10.29 -1.56
C PRO A 302 -10.47 11.75 -2.05
N ASN A 303 -9.43 12.53 -1.68
CA ASN A 303 -9.24 13.90 -2.18
C ASN A 303 -9.05 13.93 -3.69
N THR A 304 -8.19 13.06 -4.24
CA THR A 304 -7.99 12.96 -5.69
C THR A 304 -9.29 12.54 -6.38
N PHE A 305 -9.99 11.54 -5.85
CA PHE A 305 -11.28 11.10 -6.36
C PHE A 305 -12.32 12.25 -6.42
N HIS A 306 -12.32 13.17 -5.45
CA HIS A 306 -13.21 14.32 -5.45
C HIS A 306 -12.92 15.35 -6.54
N THR A 307 -11.69 15.39 -7.07
CA THR A 307 -11.35 16.23 -8.21
C THR A 307 -11.88 15.68 -9.52
N VAL A 308 -12.08 14.36 -9.63
CA VAL A 308 -12.47 13.70 -10.88
C VAL A 308 -13.91 14.02 -11.23
N TRP A 309 -14.15 14.40 -12.49
CA TRP A 309 -15.47 14.72 -12.97
C TRP A 309 -16.31 13.45 -13.13
N ASN A 310 -17.63 13.61 -13.11
CA ASN A 310 -18.49 12.50 -13.48
C ASN A 310 -18.44 12.34 -15.01
N PRO A 311 -18.10 11.16 -15.55
CA PRO A 311 -18.06 10.94 -17.00
C PRO A 311 -19.42 11.26 -17.62
N ASP A 312 -19.46 11.79 -18.84
CA ASP A 312 -20.72 12.04 -19.58
C ASP A 312 -21.45 10.75 -19.96
N ASN A 313 -22.72 10.85 -20.34
CA ASN A 313 -23.48 9.70 -20.81
C ASN A 313 -22.81 9.08 -22.04
N CYS A 314 -22.64 7.75 -22.05
CA CYS A 314 -21.85 7.02 -23.05
C CYS A 314 -20.38 7.45 -23.19
N ALA A 315 -19.82 8.14 -22.19
CA ALA A 315 -18.36 8.28 -22.11
C ALA A 315 -17.71 6.90 -21.96
N MET A 316 -16.59 6.73 -22.64
CA MET A 316 -15.87 5.47 -22.82
C MET A 316 -14.43 5.65 -22.33
N TYR A 317 -14.08 5.05 -21.20
CA TYR A 317 -12.70 5.02 -20.72
C TYR A 317 -12.03 3.71 -21.10
N VAL A 318 -10.91 3.79 -21.80
CA VAL A 318 -10.15 2.61 -22.24
C VAL A 318 -8.97 2.41 -21.31
N LEU A 319 -8.94 1.26 -20.64
CA LEU A 319 -7.82 0.79 -19.87
C LEU A 319 -7.01 -0.17 -20.74
N LYS A 320 -5.80 0.23 -21.10
CA LYS A 320 -4.91 -0.54 -21.97
C LYS A 320 -3.85 -1.26 -21.17
N LYS A 321 -3.65 -2.54 -21.49
CA LYS A 321 -2.67 -3.36 -20.81
C LYS A 321 -1.25 -2.90 -21.14
N ASN A 322 -0.44 -2.64 -20.11
CA ASN A 322 0.99 -2.37 -20.20
C ASN A 322 1.77 -3.59 -19.70
N THR A 323 2.23 -4.43 -20.62
CA THR A 323 2.99 -5.66 -20.31
C THR A 323 4.34 -5.40 -19.63
N SER A 324 4.87 -4.18 -19.73
CA SER A 324 6.13 -3.80 -19.08
C SER A 324 5.95 -3.35 -17.62
N SER A 325 4.71 -3.17 -17.16
CA SER A 325 4.40 -2.75 -15.79
C SER A 325 4.49 -3.92 -14.81
N ASN A 326 5.12 -3.67 -13.64
CA ASN A 326 5.16 -4.61 -12.53
C ASN A 326 3.95 -4.51 -11.59
N ALA A 327 2.96 -3.66 -11.89
CA ALA A 327 1.74 -3.56 -11.10
C ALA A 327 0.92 -4.86 -11.09
N VAL A 328 0.13 -5.05 -10.01
CA VAL A 328 -0.82 -6.16 -9.89
C VAL A 328 -1.86 -6.11 -11.01
N TYR A 329 -2.37 -4.91 -11.32
CA TYR A 329 -3.21 -4.65 -12.50
C TYR A 329 -2.41 -3.81 -13.49
N PRO A 330 -1.90 -4.40 -14.58
CA PRO A 330 -1.00 -3.71 -15.50
C PRO A 330 -1.78 -2.86 -16.50
N TYR A 331 -2.60 -1.91 -16.05
CA TYR A 331 -3.43 -1.06 -16.91
C TYR A 331 -3.14 0.42 -16.71
N TYR A 332 -3.23 1.19 -17.79
CA TYR A 332 -3.24 2.66 -17.77
C TYR A 332 -4.46 3.17 -18.55
N LEU A 333 -4.91 4.40 -18.22
CA LEU A 333 -5.92 5.08 -19.01
C LEU A 333 -5.31 5.55 -20.33
N ASP A 334 -5.87 5.08 -21.44
CA ASP A 334 -5.50 5.48 -22.79
C ASP A 334 -6.50 6.56 -23.26
N ASP A 335 -6.02 7.80 -23.36
CA ASP A 335 -6.79 8.98 -23.78
C ASP A 335 -6.79 9.20 -25.30
N VAL A 336 -6.20 8.26 -26.06
CA VAL A 336 -6.24 8.23 -27.53
C VAL A 336 -7.38 7.32 -28.00
N GLU A 337 -7.46 6.11 -27.45
CA GLU A 337 -8.52 5.14 -27.74
C GLU A 337 -9.80 5.47 -26.98
N GLY A 338 -9.70 6.09 -25.79
CA GLY A 338 -10.81 6.45 -24.92
C GLY A 338 -10.99 7.95 -24.69
N ASP A 339 -12.06 8.31 -23.99
CA ASP A 339 -12.29 9.67 -23.50
C ASP A 339 -11.36 9.96 -22.31
N ARG A 340 -10.79 11.18 -22.28
CA ARG A 340 -9.93 11.63 -21.19
C ARG A 340 -10.72 11.77 -19.88
N ALA A 341 -10.20 11.21 -18.80
CA ALA A 341 -10.76 11.39 -17.46
C ALA A 341 -10.43 12.80 -16.93
N MET A 342 -11.38 13.72 -17.07
CA MET A 342 -11.22 15.10 -16.59
C MET A 342 -11.25 15.18 -15.06
N SER A 343 -10.48 16.12 -14.52
CA SER A 343 -10.51 16.46 -13.11
C SER A 343 -10.27 17.95 -12.89
N SER A 344 -10.66 18.46 -11.74
CA SER A 344 -10.36 19.84 -11.37
C SER A 344 -10.26 20.01 -9.86
N ILE A 345 -9.43 20.97 -9.44
CA ILE A 345 -9.32 21.37 -8.04
C ILE A 345 -9.31 22.89 -7.93
N ASP A 346 -10.06 23.41 -6.96
CA ASP A 346 -10.02 24.84 -6.63
C ASP A 346 -8.82 25.12 -5.72
N LEU A 347 -8.02 26.10 -6.11
CA LEU A 347 -6.81 26.56 -5.45
C LEU A 347 -6.95 28.03 -5.06
N VAL A 348 -6.25 28.42 -4.01
CA VAL A 348 -5.92 29.82 -3.73
C VAL A 348 -4.47 30.01 -4.12
N VAL A 349 -4.24 30.90 -5.07
CA VAL A 349 -2.92 31.23 -5.62
C VAL A 349 -2.53 32.59 -5.07
N THR A 350 -1.37 32.64 -4.42
CA THR A 350 -0.74 33.87 -3.93
C THR A 350 0.32 34.29 -4.94
N PHE A 351 0.21 35.52 -5.43
CA PHE A 351 1.15 36.11 -6.38
C PHE A 351 2.28 36.85 -5.64
N ARG A 352 3.33 37.23 -6.37
CA ARG A 352 4.48 37.99 -5.82
C ARG A 352 4.09 39.35 -5.24
N ASP A 353 3.03 39.97 -5.75
CA ASP A 353 2.45 41.21 -5.24
C ASP A 353 1.57 41.01 -3.99
N ASP A 354 1.61 39.81 -3.39
CA ASP A 354 0.78 39.37 -2.27
C ASP A 354 -0.73 39.35 -2.54
N SER A 355 -1.15 39.60 -3.79
CA SER A 355 -2.54 39.39 -4.17
C SER A 355 -2.88 37.90 -4.15
N MET A 356 -4.10 37.59 -3.71
CA MET A 356 -4.62 36.21 -3.67
C MET A 356 -5.79 36.09 -4.62
N ARG A 357 -5.80 35.03 -5.44
CA ARG A 357 -6.91 34.73 -6.34
C ARG A 357 -7.34 33.29 -6.19
N LYS A 358 -8.66 33.07 -6.17
CA LYS A 358 -9.21 31.73 -6.34
C LYS A 358 -9.09 31.34 -7.80
N MET A 359 -8.46 30.21 -8.07
CA MET A 359 -8.25 29.69 -9.43
C MET A 359 -8.63 28.21 -9.45
N THR A 360 -9.26 27.75 -10.53
CA THR A 360 -9.58 26.33 -10.72
C THR A 360 -8.52 25.74 -11.62
N LEU A 361 -7.73 24.80 -11.09
CA LEU A 361 -6.80 24.01 -11.89
C LEU A 361 -7.59 22.87 -12.53
N VAL A 362 -7.75 22.92 -13.85
CA VAL A 362 -8.31 21.82 -14.63
C VAL A 362 -7.21 20.79 -14.92
N ASP A 363 -7.58 19.53 -15.11
CA ASP A 363 -6.70 18.43 -15.44
C ASP A 363 -5.70 18.05 -14.32
N TYR A 364 -6.14 18.14 -13.07
CA TYR A 364 -5.33 17.76 -11.89
C TYR A 364 -4.76 16.31 -11.93
N LEU A 365 -5.37 15.42 -12.73
CA LEU A 365 -4.92 14.03 -12.84
C LEU A 365 -3.63 13.88 -13.65
N SER A 366 -3.32 14.82 -14.57
CA SER A 366 -2.07 14.80 -15.35
C SER A 366 -0.83 15.04 -14.51
N ILE A 367 -0.99 15.63 -13.33
CA ILE A 367 0.10 15.78 -12.37
C ILE A 367 0.45 14.39 -11.80
N PRO A 368 1.72 13.94 -11.90
CA PRO A 368 2.13 12.64 -11.39
C PRO A 368 2.09 12.60 -9.85
N PRO A 369 1.80 11.44 -9.25
CA PRO A 369 1.94 11.27 -7.80
C PRO A 369 3.42 11.29 -7.38
N PRO A 370 3.76 11.77 -6.17
CA PRO A 370 2.87 12.45 -5.22
C PRO A 370 2.62 13.91 -5.62
N ARG A 371 1.35 14.23 -5.94
CA ARG A 371 0.94 15.53 -6.52
C ARG A 371 1.27 16.74 -5.64
N THR A 372 1.31 16.56 -4.32
CA THR A 372 1.66 17.60 -3.34
C THR A 372 3.11 18.07 -3.43
N LEU A 373 3.99 17.28 -4.03
CA LEU A 373 5.40 17.65 -4.25
C LEU A 373 5.64 18.27 -5.63
N GLN A 374 4.63 18.25 -6.50
CA GLN A 374 4.74 18.68 -7.89
C GLN A 374 4.36 20.16 -8.07
N LEU A 375 4.87 21.03 -7.19
CA LEU A 375 4.50 22.46 -7.18
C LEU A 375 4.81 23.13 -8.54
N GLN A 376 5.92 22.79 -9.17
CA GLN A 376 6.27 23.36 -10.47
C GLN A 376 5.30 22.91 -11.59
N ALA A 377 4.88 21.65 -11.59
CA ALA A 377 3.88 21.17 -12.55
C ALA A 377 2.54 21.89 -12.36
N VAL A 378 2.13 22.13 -11.12
CA VAL A 378 0.92 22.93 -10.81
C VAL A 378 1.06 24.35 -11.33
N LYS A 379 2.20 25.01 -11.09
CA LYS A 379 2.47 26.37 -11.59
C LYS A 379 2.43 26.42 -13.12
N ASN A 380 3.06 25.48 -13.79
CA ASN A 380 3.10 25.43 -15.26
C ASN A 380 1.70 25.24 -15.84
N LEU A 381 0.88 24.36 -15.27
CA LEU A 381 -0.50 24.16 -15.72
C LEU A 381 -1.37 25.41 -15.47
N LEU A 382 -1.21 26.08 -14.32
CA LEU A 382 -1.91 27.35 -14.05
C LEU A 382 -1.46 28.46 -15.02
N ALA A 383 -0.16 28.53 -15.28
CA ALA A 383 0.42 29.47 -16.24
C ALA A 383 -0.15 29.27 -17.64
N GLU A 384 -0.21 28.03 -18.11
CA GLU A 384 -0.82 27.67 -19.40
C GLU A 384 -2.32 28.01 -19.44
N GLN A 385 -3.07 27.64 -18.40
CA GLN A 385 -4.54 27.82 -18.37
C GLN A 385 -4.98 29.29 -18.28
N TYR A 386 -4.18 30.14 -17.65
CA TYR A 386 -4.56 31.52 -17.34
C TYR A 386 -3.64 32.57 -17.96
N GLY A 387 -2.67 32.17 -18.78
CA GLY A 387 -1.70 33.08 -19.40
C GLY A 387 -0.82 33.81 -18.39
N LEU A 388 -0.37 33.11 -17.35
CA LEU A 388 0.48 33.66 -16.29
C LEU A 388 1.94 33.26 -16.49
N ASP A 389 2.87 33.99 -15.88
CA ASP A 389 4.24 33.52 -15.68
C ASP A 389 4.28 32.61 -14.43
N PRO A 390 4.79 31.36 -14.52
CA PRO A 390 4.98 30.49 -13.35
C PRO A 390 5.77 31.14 -12.20
N ASP A 391 6.70 32.05 -12.53
CA ASP A 391 7.55 32.72 -11.57
C ASP A 391 6.79 33.74 -10.72
N ASP A 392 5.71 34.31 -11.23
CA ASP A 392 4.84 35.25 -10.51
C ASP A 392 4.02 34.58 -9.39
N ILE A 393 3.96 33.25 -9.38
CA ILE A 393 3.24 32.48 -8.37
C ILE A 393 4.15 32.27 -7.14
N LYS A 394 3.85 32.98 -6.05
CA LYS A 394 4.54 32.89 -4.75
C LYS A 394 4.11 31.66 -3.95
N GLY A 395 2.82 31.32 -3.95
CA GLY A 395 2.28 30.25 -3.13
C GLY A 395 0.99 29.65 -3.68
N ILE A 396 0.73 28.39 -3.34
CA ILE A 396 -0.47 27.66 -3.76
C ILE A 396 -0.99 26.86 -2.58
N VAL A 397 -2.27 27.03 -2.25
CA VAL A 397 -2.96 26.21 -1.25
C VAL A 397 -4.31 25.76 -1.78
N ALA A 398 -4.82 24.62 -1.30
CA ALA A 398 -6.16 24.16 -1.67
C ALA A 398 -7.23 25.14 -1.15
N TRP A 399 -8.26 25.40 -1.94
CA TRP A 399 -9.36 26.26 -1.52
C TRP A 399 -10.26 25.57 -0.48
N LEU A 400 -10.48 26.25 0.65
CA LEU A 400 -11.42 25.83 1.68
C LEU A 400 -12.79 26.50 1.49
N PRO A 401 -13.93 25.85 1.82
CA PRO A 401 -15.25 26.48 1.77
C PRO A 401 -15.34 27.77 2.59
N PRO A 402 -16.16 28.78 2.21
CA PRO A 402 -16.28 30.05 2.93
C PRO A 402 -16.64 29.85 4.40
N ALA A 403 -17.51 28.89 4.75
CA ALA A 403 -17.83 28.60 6.15
C ALA A 403 -16.61 28.09 6.95
N ILE A 404 -15.69 27.34 6.34
CA ILE A 404 -14.42 26.92 6.99
C ILE A 404 -13.43 28.07 6.99
N GLN A 405 -13.40 28.90 5.95
CA GLN A 405 -12.59 30.12 5.91
C GLN A 405 -13.06 31.13 6.96
N GLU A 406 -14.37 31.29 7.15
CA GLU A 406 -15.01 32.10 8.18
C GLU A 406 -14.83 31.48 9.56
N LEU A 407 -14.95 30.16 9.73
CA LEU A 407 -14.58 29.51 10.99
C LEU A 407 -13.10 29.70 11.31
N ALA A 408 -12.20 29.57 10.33
CA ALA A 408 -10.79 29.83 10.49
C ALA A 408 -10.49 31.33 10.72
N ALA A 409 -11.28 32.23 10.10
CA ALA A 409 -11.15 33.68 10.19
C ALA A 409 -11.86 34.28 11.41
N ALA A 410 -12.86 33.61 11.99
CA ALA A 410 -13.53 33.92 13.24
C ALA A 410 -12.83 33.24 14.42
N ALA A 411 -12.19 32.09 14.18
CA ALA A 411 -11.15 31.56 15.04
C ALA A 411 -9.93 32.48 15.03
N ARG A 412 -9.60 33.21 13.95
CA ARG A 412 -8.41 34.10 13.92
C ARG A 412 -8.37 35.22 14.98
N PRO A 413 -9.46 35.94 15.29
CA PRO A 413 -9.46 36.98 16.34
C PRO A 413 -9.76 36.45 17.75
N SER A 414 -10.28 35.22 17.87
CA SER A 414 -10.48 34.52 19.16
C SER A 414 -9.32 33.59 19.52
N LEU A 415 -8.53 33.21 18.53
CA LEU A 415 -7.13 32.89 18.72
C LEU A 415 -6.49 34.23 19.09
N PRO A 416 -5.87 34.36 20.27
CA PRO A 416 -5.10 35.56 20.55
C PRO A 416 -4.19 35.81 19.34
N GLU A 417 -4.07 37.07 18.86
CA GLU A 417 -2.86 37.47 18.11
C GLU A 417 -1.73 36.80 18.85
N PRO A 418 -0.95 35.90 18.23
CA PRO A 418 -0.21 34.88 18.95
C PRO A 418 0.53 35.60 20.05
N ALA A 419 0.00 35.50 21.28
CA ALA A 419 0.60 36.15 22.43
C ALA A 419 2.01 35.64 22.37
N GLY A 420 2.97 36.56 22.22
CA GLY A 420 4.35 36.23 21.85
C GLY A 420 4.72 34.94 22.54
N LEU A 421 5.15 33.96 21.76
CA LEU A 421 5.28 32.53 22.12
C LEU A 421 5.38 32.31 23.63
N PRO A 422 4.48 31.49 24.23
CA PRO A 422 4.24 31.44 25.67
C PRO A 422 5.53 31.51 26.45
N ASP A 423 5.59 32.34 27.48
CA ASP A 423 6.85 32.67 28.14
C ASP A 423 7.56 31.42 28.74
N THR A 424 8.78 31.59 29.23
CA THR A 424 9.59 30.46 29.70
C THR A 424 8.92 29.72 30.86
N GLU A 425 8.15 30.43 31.68
CA GLU A 425 7.45 29.87 32.83
C GLU A 425 6.16 29.16 32.39
N GLN A 426 5.44 29.72 31.43
CA GLN A 426 4.28 29.10 30.79
C GLN A 426 4.66 27.82 30.03
N VAL A 427 5.76 27.81 29.28
CA VAL A 427 6.28 26.59 28.61
C VAL A 427 6.67 25.53 29.63
N ARG A 428 7.30 25.91 30.76
CA ARG A 428 7.58 24.98 31.87
C ARG A 428 6.31 24.42 32.49
N GLY A 429 5.27 25.23 32.68
CA GLY A 429 3.95 24.79 33.14
C GLY A 429 3.28 23.82 32.17
N MET A 430 3.36 24.10 30.86
CA MET A 430 2.86 23.22 29.80
C MET A 430 3.61 21.89 29.75
N ILE A 431 4.94 21.92 29.87
CA ILE A 431 5.77 20.72 29.98
C ILE A 431 5.38 19.93 31.24
N SER A 432 5.25 20.59 32.40
CA SER A 432 4.84 19.94 33.66
C SER A 432 3.46 19.28 33.55
N SER A 433 2.49 19.94 32.90
CA SER A 433 1.15 19.41 32.67
C SER A 433 1.15 18.22 31.70
N ALA A 434 1.96 18.28 30.63
CA ALA A 434 2.14 17.16 29.70
C ALA A 434 2.83 15.96 30.38
N LEU A 435 3.80 16.22 31.25
CA LEU A 435 4.49 15.20 32.04
C LEU A 435 3.58 14.54 33.08
N HIS A 436 2.62 15.28 33.65
CA HIS A 436 1.63 14.71 34.57
C HIS A 436 0.57 13.85 33.87
N THR A 437 0.30 14.10 32.59
CA THR A 437 -0.81 13.45 31.87
C THR A 437 -0.37 12.27 30.98
N ALA A 438 0.91 12.16 30.64
CA ALA A 438 1.48 11.09 29.80
C ALA A 438 0.77 10.89 28.43
N ASP A 439 0.07 11.91 27.93
CA ASP A 439 -0.67 11.86 26.66
C ASP A 439 0.20 12.36 25.49
N GLY A 440 0.50 11.46 24.54
CA GLY A 440 1.32 11.74 23.36
C GLY A 440 0.73 12.79 22.39
N LYS A 441 -0.56 13.13 22.49
CA LYS A 441 -1.18 14.24 21.74
C LYS A 441 -0.92 15.59 22.40
N VAL A 442 -0.93 15.64 23.73
CA VAL A 442 -0.58 16.85 24.52
C VAL A 442 0.89 17.20 24.30
N TRP A 443 1.76 16.19 24.26
CA TRP A 443 3.19 16.38 23.95
C TRP A 443 3.43 16.95 22.54
N ARG A 444 2.65 16.53 21.54
CA ARG A 444 2.74 17.05 20.17
C ARG A 444 2.39 18.53 20.05
N VAL A 445 1.51 19.03 20.93
CA VAL A 445 1.16 20.45 21.00
C VAL A 445 2.29 21.23 21.67
N VAL A 446 2.81 20.74 22.81
CA VAL A 446 3.95 21.33 23.52
C VAL A 446 5.19 21.41 22.61
N GLN A 447 5.47 20.34 21.85
CA GLN A 447 6.56 20.29 20.88
C GLN A 447 6.44 21.40 19.83
N LYS A 448 5.27 21.57 19.20
CA LYS A 448 5.04 22.63 18.20
C LYS A 448 5.17 24.04 18.77
N VAL A 449 4.88 24.23 20.06
CA VAL A 449 5.05 25.51 20.75
C VAL A 449 6.53 25.78 21.05
N ILE A 450 7.28 24.77 21.47
CA ILE A 450 8.75 24.83 21.66
C ILE A 450 9.45 25.12 20.32
N ASP A 451 9.06 24.42 19.24
CA ASP A 451 9.62 24.56 17.90
C ASP A 451 9.51 25.99 17.35
N ARG A 452 8.46 26.71 17.76
CA ARG A 452 8.20 28.08 17.34
C ARG A 452 8.84 29.14 18.25
N ARG A 453 9.18 28.83 19.52
CA ARG A 453 9.58 29.84 20.54
C ARG A 453 10.98 30.41 20.36
N GLU A 454 11.98 29.56 20.22
CA GLU A 454 13.37 29.84 19.80
C GLU A 454 14.31 28.69 20.25
N ALA A 455 15.36 28.46 19.47
CA ALA A 455 16.63 27.81 19.86
C ALA A 455 16.70 26.27 20.05
N TRP A 456 16.13 25.49 19.13
CA TRP A 456 16.48 24.06 18.98
C TRP A 456 18.00 23.80 18.95
N PRO A 457 18.83 24.61 18.27
CA PRO A 457 20.28 24.40 18.29
C PRO A 457 20.89 24.54 19.69
N ARG A 458 20.34 25.36 20.59
CA ARG A 458 20.93 25.57 21.92
C ARG A 458 20.60 24.42 22.85
N LEU A 459 19.32 24.08 22.99
CA LEU A 459 18.87 22.99 23.87
C LEU A 459 19.38 21.62 23.35
N ALA A 460 19.39 21.41 22.04
CA ALA A 460 19.98 20.20 21.44
C ALA A 460 21.49 20.12 21.65
N ARG A 461 22.22 21.25 21.56
CA ARG A 461 23.67 21.31 21.86
C ARG A 461 23.94 21.07 23.34
N GLU A 462 23.12 21.63 24.23
CA GLU A 462 23.21 21.40 25.68
C GLU A 462 22.94 19.91 26.01
N ASN A 463 21.94 19.29 25.36
CA ASN A 463 21.63 17.87 25.54
C ASN A 463 22.70 16.94 24.94
N ALA A 464 23.25 17.26 23.77
CA ALA A 464 24.35 16.52 23.15
C ALA A 464 25.66 16.67 23.94
N ALA A 465 25.91 17.85 24.54
CA ALA A 465 27.02 18.08 25.45
C ALA A 465 26.86 17.30 26.76
N MET A 466 25.63 17.15 27.25
CA MET A 466 25.34 16.31 28.42
C MET A 466 25.59 14.83 28.10
N LEU A 467 25.09 14.32 26.98
CA LEU A 467 25.40 12.96 26.50
C LEU A 467 26.91 12.73 26.36
N LEU A 468 27.65 13.73 25.88
CA LEU A 468 29.12 13.68 25.79
C LEU A 468 29.80 13.66 27.16
N ALA A 469 29.31 14.45 28.13
CA ALA A 469 29.82 14.44 29.51
C ALA A 469 29.60 13.06 30.17
N PHE A 470 28.44 12.44 29.91
CA PHE A 470 28.12 11.08 30.34
C PHE A 470 29.00 10.02 29.66
N ALA A 471 29.18 10.10 28.35
CA ALA A 471 30.05 9.20 27.58
C ALA A 471 31.51 9.23 28.05
N LYS A 472 31.95 10.36 28.63
CA LYS A 472 33.28 10.54 29.24
C LYS A 472 33.31 10.20 30.73
N GLY A 473 32.22 9.68 31.30
CA GLY A 473 32.14 9.24 32.69
C GLY A 473 31.94 10.37 33.72
N ALA A 474 31.62 11.60 33.30
CA ALA A 474 31.51 12.74 34.23
C ALA A 474 30.27 12.70 35.15
N HIS A 475 29.24 11.90 34.83
CA HIS A 475 27.95 11.93 35.54
C HIS A 475 27.33 10.56 35.92
N GLY A 476 28.04 9.42 35.79
CA GLY A 476 27.52 8.09 36.16
C GLY A 476 26.49 7.51 35.16
N SER A 477 26.01 6.27 35.38
CA SER A 477 25.17 5.52 34.43
C SER A 477 23.76 6.09 34.26
N ILE A 478 23.20 6.00 33.04
CA ILE A 478 21.81 6.32 32.70
C ILE A 478 20.89 5.25 33.31
N ARG A 479 20.49 5.41 34.57
CA ARG A 479 19.26 4.80 35.09
C ARG A 479 18.37 5.90 35.64
N ALA A 480 17.29 6.16 34.90
CA ALA A 480 16.11 6.94 35.25
C ALA A 480 16.20 7.75 36.56
N MET A 481 16.59 9.01 36.47
CA MET A 481 16.22 9.99 37.51
C MET A 481 14.70 10.23 37.37
N PRO A 482 13.86 9.92 38.37
CA PRO A 482 12.40 9.94 38.23
C PRO A 482 11.77 11.32 38.03
N HIS A 483 12.55 12.40 37.93
CA HIS A 483 12.06 13.77 38.06
C HIS A 483 12.56 14.76 36.98
N THR A 484 13.16 14.27 35.89
CA THR A 484 13.50 15.13 34.75
C THR A 484 12.75 14.64 33.52
N GLY A 485 11.60 15.23 33.24
CA GLY A 485 10.72 14.87 32.13
C GLY A 485 11.30 15.13 30.74
N PHE A 486 12.31 14.37 30.36
CA PHE A 486 12.99 14.40 29.07
C PHE A 486 12.82 13.04 28.38
N PHE A 487 12.37 13.07 27.12
CA PHE A 487 12.26 11.87 26.29
C PHE A 487 13.61 11.57 25.62
N TRP A 488 14.51 10.96 26.39
CA TRP A 488 15.73 10.36 25.85
C TRP A 488 15.33 9.30 24.81
N GLY A 489 15.87 9.41 23.59
CA GLY A 489 15.58 8.46 22.51
C GLY A 489 14.45 8.85 21.55
N SER A 490 13.77 9.99 21.73
CA SER A 490 12.84 10.45 20.67
C SER A 490 13.56 10.57 19.31
N ARG A 491 12.87 10.19 18.24
CA ARG A 491 13.43 10.19 16.88
C ARG A 491 14.09 11.53 16.54
N ASP A 492 13.45 12.65 16.82
CA ASP A 492 13.99 13.98 16.52
C ASP A 492 15.26 14.34 17.32
N PHE A 493 15.39 13.81 18.55
CA PHE A 493 16.61 13.95 19.35
C PHE A 493 17.77 13.14 18.77
N LEU A 494 17.53 11.91 18.33
CA LEU A 494 18.57 11.04 17.76
C LEU A 494 19.14 11.62 16.44
N TYR A 495 18.29 12.24 15.62
CA TYR A 495 18.71 12.89 14.37
C TYR A 495 19.61 14.10 14.65
N LEU A 496 19.29 14.89 15.68
CA LEU A 496 20.14 15.99 16.11
C LEU A 496 21.48 15.55 16.69
N VAL A 497 21.48 14.49 17.49
CA VAL A 497 22.72 13.94 18.03
C VAL A 497 23.64 13.52 16.88
N CYS A 498 23.10 12.84 15.86
CA CYS A 498 23.84 12.49 14.65
C CYS A 498 24.40 13.73 13.93
N ARG A 499 23.60 14.79 13.76
CA ARG A 499 24.06 16.06 13.16
C ARG A 499 25.12 16.78 13.99
N TYR A 500 24.99 16.77 15.31
CA TYR A 500 25.96 17.39 16.21
C TYR A 500 27.31 16.65 16.15
N ILE A 501 27.29 15.31 16.19
CA ILE A 501 28.48 14.46 16.09
C ILE A 501 29.23 14.71 14.77
N ARG A 502 28.51 14.87 13.63
CA ARG A 502 29.12 15.20 12.33
C ARG A 502 29.97 16.48 12.36
N THR A 503 29.57 17.45 13.17
CA THR A 503 30.30 18.73 13.31
C THR A 503 31.44 18.68 14.33
N ARG A 504 31.61 17.56 15.05
CA ARG A 504 32.60 17.37 16.12
C ARG A 504 33.25 15.98 16.07
N PRO A 505 34.09 15.70 15.06
CA PRO A 505 34.68 14.39 14.84
C PRO A 505 35.52 13.89 16.03
N GLU A 506 36.06 14.79 16.84
CA GLU A 506 36.82 14.49 18.05
C GLU A 506 36.02 13.73 19.13
N PHE A 507 34.69 13.75 19.04
CA PHE A 507 33.79 13.08 20.00
C PHE A 507 32.98 11.94 19.39
N PHE A 508 33.24 11.60 18.11
CA PHE A 508 32.45 10.65 17.34
C PHE A 508 32.30 9.28 18.02
N HIS A 509 33.41 8.62 18.33
CA HIS A 509 33.40 7.26 18.89
C HIS A 509 32.73 7.18 20.26
N ALA A 510 32.95 8.18 21.13
CA ALA A 510 32.36 8.23 22.45
C ALA A 510 30.83 8.41 22.39
N MET A 511 30.36 9.28 21.50
CA MET A 511 28.93 9.57 21.37
C MET A 511 28.14 8.46 20.67
N VAL A 512 28.70 7.85 19.62
CA VAL A 512 28.09 6.67 18.96
C VAL A 512 27.99 5.52 19.94
N THR A 513 29.04 5.27 20.72
CA THR A 513 29.02 4.24 21.78
C THR A 513 27.93 4.53 22.82
N ALA A 514 27.84 5.76 23.33
CA ALA A 514 26.81 6.14 24.29
C ALA A 514 25.37 6.00 23.73
N MET A 515 25.17 6.31 22.45
CA MET A 515 23.87 6.14 21.78
C MET A 515 23.45 4.67 21.73
N PHE A 516 24.33 3.76 21.30
CA PHE A 516 24.01 2.33 21.16
C PHE A 516 24.05 1.54 22.48
N GLU A 517 24.85 1.96 23.46
CA GLU A 517 25.00 1.23 24.72
C GLU A 517 24.11 1.76 25.83
N GLN A 518 23.91 3.09 25.90
CA GLN A 518 23.17 3.69 27.00
C GLN A 518 21.75 4.09 26.61
N VAL A 519 21.51 4.58 25.38
CA VAL A 519 20.16 4.99 24.95
C VAL A 519 19.30 3.81 24.50
N CYS A 520 19.85 2.90 23.68
CA CYS A 520 19.15 1.67 23.28
C CYS A 520 18.77 0.75 24.45
N SER A 521 19.46 0.84 25.60
CA SER A 521 19.12 0.06 26.79
C SER A 521 17.95 0.63 27.61
N MET A 522 17.43 1.80 27.24
CA MET A 522 16.38 2.49 28.00
C MET A 522 14.98 2.01 27.67
N ASP A 523 14.75 1.53 26.43
CA ASP A 523 13.43 1.17 25.92
C ASP A 523 13.59 0.12 24.81
N PRO A 524 12.75 -0.93 24.78
CA PRO A 524 12.76 -1.94 23.71
C PRO A 524 12.46 -1.42 22.29
N GLU A 525 11.72 -0.30 22.13
CA GLU A 525 11.36 0.25 20.81
C GLU A 525 12.49 1.12 20.22
N LEU A 526 13.17 1.91 21.06
CA LEU A 526 14.24 2.87 20.72
C LEU A 526 15.34 2.40 19.76
N PRO A 527 15.79 1.14 19.79
CA PRO A 527 16.80 0.66 18.88
C PRO A 527 16.42 0.83 17.39
N ALA A 528 15.13 0.73 17.02
CA ALA A 528 14.67 0.97 15.65
C ALA A 528 14.85 2.45 15.25
N GLU A 529 14.52 3.39 16.13
CA GLU A 529 14.70 4.83 15.90
C GLU A 529 16.18 5.22 15.82
N VAL A 530 17.05 4.53 16.54
CA VAL A 530 18.51 4.72 16.47
C VAL A 530 19.04 4.28 15.11
N ILE A 531 18.62 3.11 14.61
CA ILE A 531 18.95 2.64 13.26
C ILE A 531 18.50 3.68 12.24
N ASP A 532 17.27 4.16 12.38
CA ASP A 532 16.67 5.14 11.49
C ASP A 532 17.48 6.44 11.43
N ALA A 533 17.87 6.99 12.59
CA ALA A 533 18.67 8.21 12.68
C ALA A 533 20.08 8.03 12.09
N VAL A 534 20.71 6.88 12.36
CA VAL A 534 22.05 6.56 11.85
C VAL A 534 22.06 6.49 10.34
N PHE A 535 21.09 5.82 9.72
CA PHE A 535 21.04 5.72 8.26
C PHE A 535 20.57 7.01 7.59
N LYS A 536 19.60 7.75 8.15
CA LYS A 536 19.12 9.02 7.54
C LYS A 536 20.07 10.20 7.72
N GLU A 537 20.90 10.24 8.78
CA GLU A 537 21.68 11.44 9.10
C GLU A 537 23.19 11.21 9.21
N LEU A 538 23.63 10.02 9.63
CA LEU A 538 25.05 9.73 9.89
C LEU A 538 25.72 9.08 8.67
N LEU A 539 25.27 7.89 8.26
CA LEU A 539 25.93 7.08 7.21
C LEU A 539 25.78 7.65 5.79
N VAL A 540 24.78 8.51 5.56
CA VAL A 540 24.64 9.26 4.30
C VAL A 540 25.63 10.41 4.17
N HIS A 541 26.37 10.75 5.23
CA HIS A 541 27.30 11.87 5.20
C HIS A 541 28.67 11.48 4.62
N GLU A 542 29.02 12.06 3.47
CA GLU A 542 30.29 11.81 2.76
C GLU A 542 31.55 12.20 3.55
N GLY A 543 31.42 13.06 4.57
CA GLY A 543 32.55 13.50 5.39
C GLY A 543 32.99 12.51 6.48
N LEU A 544 32.38 11.33 6.57
CA LEU A 544 32.79 10.30 7.52
C LEU A 544 33.97 9.48 6.99
N THR A 545 34.91 9.18 7.88
CA THR A 545 36.01 8.27 7.55
C THR A 545 35.53 6.81 7.54
N PHE A 546 36.27 5.94 6.85
CA PHE A 546 36.00 4.50 6.86
C PHE A 546 35.98 3.94 8.29
N ALA A 547 36.96 4.30 9.13
CA ALA A 547 37.03 3.86 10.52
C ALA A 547 35.84 4.33 11.38
N GLN A 548 35.28 5.51 11.08
CA GLN A 548 34.06 5.98 11.74
C GLN A 548 32.83 5.17 11.31
N CYS A 549 32.73 4.82 10.02
CA CYS A 549 31.67 3.96 9.52
C CYS A 549 31.77 2.54 10.11
N GLU A 550 32.98 1.98 10.21
CA GLU A 550 33.22 0.68 10.86
C GLU A 550 32.78 0.69 12.33
N HIS A 551 33.11 1.75 13.08
CA HIS A 551 32.69 1.86 14.48
C HIS A 551 31.17 1.87 14.65
N VAL A 552 30.44 2.52 13.74
CA VAL A 552 28.96 2.52 13.74
C VAL A 552 28.44 1.12 13.42
N MET A 553 29.03 0.44 12.44
CA MET A 553 28.65 -0.93 12.06
C MET A 553 28.93 -1.93 13.17
N ASP A 554 30.07 -1.84 13.85
CA ASP A 554 30.39 -2.72 14.99
C ASP A 554 29.35 -2.61 16.10
N LYS A 555 28.88 -1.39 16.39
CA LYS A 555 27.82 -1.17 17.40
C LYS A 555 26.46 -1.67 16.94
N LEU A 556 26.15 -1.56 15.64
CA LEU A 556 24.92 -2.08 15.05
C LEU A 556 24.90 -3.62 15.07
N MET A 557 25.99 -4.27 14.65
CA MET A 557 26.10 -5.73 14.54
C MET A 557 26.11 -6.46 15.90
N GLN A 558 26.45 -5.75 16.98
CA GLN A 558 26.33 -6.28 18.36
C GLN A 558 24.86 -6.48 18.81
N ARG A 559 23.88 -6.06 17.99
CA ARG A 559 22.44 -6.11 18.31
C ARG A 559 21.68 -7.06 17.37
N GLY A 560 21.96 -8.36 17.50
CA GLY A 560 21.44 -9.41 16.60
C GLY A 560 19.91 -9.47 16.44
N GLU A 561 19.13 -9.07 17.43
CA GLU A 561 17.65 -9.07 17.40
C GLU A 561 17.06 -7.98 16.48
N GLN A 562 17.85 -6.97 16.12
CA GLN A 562 17.43 -5.82 15.32
C GLN A 562 17.69 -5.98 13.83
N MET A 563 18.30 -7.10 13.43
CA MET A 563 18.76 -7.32 12.07
C MET A 563 17.59 -7.50 11.08
N GLU A 564 16.48 -8.09 11.52
CA GLU A 564 15.28 -8.23 10.69
C GLU A 564 14.70 -6.85 10.31
N TYR A 565 14.61 -5.93 11.27
CA TYR A 565 14.18 -4.54 11.02
C TYR A 565 15.12 -3.82 10.07
N LEU A 566 16.44 -3.92 10.31
CA LEU A 566 17.46 -3.36 9.42
C LEU A 566 17.28 -3.85 7.98
N PHE A 567 17.04 -5.14 7.78
CA PHE A 567 16.90 -5.69 6.44
C PHE A 567 15.57 -5.36 5.78
N HIS A 568 14.46 -5.37 6.52
CA HIS A 568 13.14 -5.05 5.99
C HIS A 568 13.06 -3.59 5.53
N GLU A 569 13.54 -2.65 6.36
CA GLU A 569 13.38 -1.21 6.11
C GLU A 569 14.52 -0.59 5.30
N TRP A 570 15.75 -1.07 5.46
CA TRP A 570 16.94 -0.34 4.99
C TRP A 570 17.75 -1.02 3.89
N SER A 571 17.48 -2.29 3.56
CA SER A 571 18.24 -3.02 2.52
C SER A 571 18.19 -2.34 1.15
N GLY A 572 17.09 -1.67 0.80
CA GLY A 572 16.97 -0.87 -0.42
C GLY A 572 17.82 0.40 -0.45
N VAL A 573 18.30 0.87 0.71
CA VAL A 573 19.12 2.09 0.86
C VAL A 573 20.61 1.76 0.80
N PHE A 574 21.04 0.52 1.10
CA PHE A 574 22.45 0.13 1.13
C PHE A 574 23.23 0.55 -0.13
N PRO A 575 22.74 0.35 -1.36
CA PRO A 575 23.46 0.72 -2.57
C PRO A 575 23.62 2.24 -2.76
N THR A 576 22.81 3.05 -2.05
CA THR A 576 22.81 4.51 -2.16
C THR A 576 23.77 5.20 -1.18
N LEU A 577 24.38 4.44 -0.27
CA LEU A 577 25.32 4.98 0.70
C LEU A 577 26.67 5.38 0.06
N PRO A 578 27.40 6.34 0.64
CA PRO A 578 28.76 6.66 0.26
C PRO A 578 29.68 5.43 0.29
N ALA A 579 30.71 5.40 -0.57
CA ALA A 579 31.55 4.22 -0.78
C ALA A 579 32.18 3.66 0.51
N HIS A 580 32.69 4.54 1.39
CA HIS A 580 33.25 4.17 2.69
C HIS A 580 32.20 3.54 3.63
N ALA A 581 30.95 4.01 3.59
CA ALA A 581 29.86 3.44 4.37
C ALA A 581 29.37 2.10 3.79
N ARG A 582 29.31 1.97 2.46
CA ARG A 582 28.99 0.69 1.79
C ARG A 582 30.01 -0.40 2.11
N GLN A 583 31.29 -0.09 2.01
CA GLN A 583 32.37 -1.03 2.33
C GLN A 583 32.35 -1.45 3.81
N ALA A 584 32.13 -0.51 4.73
CA ALA A 584 32.04 -0.83 6.16
C ALA A 584 30.80 -1.70 6.46
N LEU A 585 29.66 -1.41 5.83
CA LEU A 585 28.43 -2.19 5.96
C LEU A 585 28.58 -3.60 5.40
N ALA A 586 29.16 -3.75 4.20
CA ALA A 586 29.42 -5.05 3.59
C ALA A 586 30.36 -5.90 4.45
N LYS A 587 31.42 -5.29 5.00
CA LYS A 587 32.33 -5.94 5.94
C LYS A 587 31.62 -6.39 7.23
N GLY A 588 30.75 -5.55 7.80
CA GLY A 588 30.00 -5.86 9.01
C GLY A 588 28.94 -6.96 8.83
N LEU A 589 28.34 -7.07 7.63
CA LEU A 589 27.35 -8.10 7.29
C LEU A 589 27.97 -9.45 6.94
N LEU A 590 29.27 -9.50 6.61
CA LEU A 590 29.97 -10.71 6.17
C LEU A 590 29.84 -11.90 7.15
N PRO A 591 29.95 -11.72 8.49
CA PRO A 591 29.76 -12.81 9.45
C PRO A 591 28.31 -13.31 9.55
N LEU A 592 27.34 -12.58 8.97
CA LEU A 592 25.91 -12.82 9.08
C LEU A 592 25.27 -13.22 7.74
N VAL A 593 26.07 -13.53 6.72
CA VAL A 593 25.64 -13.89 5.35
C VAL A 593 24.57 -14.99 5.34
N GLY A 594 24.68 -16.01 6.20
CA GLY A 594 23.68 -17.10 6.29
C GLY A 594 22.32 -16.69 6.88
N ARG A 595 22.21 -15.48 7.45
CA ARG A 595 20.97 -14.90 8.00
C ARG A 595 20.49 -13.68 7.21
N CYS A 596 21.23 -13.28 6.17
CA CYS A 596 20.87 -12.12 5.35
C CYS A 596 19.77 -12.50 4.35
N PRO A 597 18.72 -11.68 4.20
CA PRO A 597 17.78 -11.87 3.09
C PRO A 597 18.47 -11.57 1.75
N HIS A 598 17.87 -12.09 0.68
CA HIS A 598 18.49 -12.14 -0.65
C HIS A 598 19.03 -10.78 -1.15
N ALA A 599 18.32 -9.67 -0.87
CA ALA A 599 18.72 -8.32 -1.27
C ALA A 599 19.99 -7.82 -0.55
N ALA A 600 20.15 -8.15 0.74
CA ALA A 600 21.35 -7.79 1.50
C ALA A 600 22.56 -8.64 1.08
N LEU A 601 22.33 -9.91 0.71
CA LEU A 601 23.37 -10.80 0.20
C LEU A 601 23.91 -10.35 -1.16
N ASP A 602 23.02 -9.99 -2.09
CA ASP A 602 23.40 -9.46 -3.41
C ASP A 602 24.22 -8.17 -3.29
N PHE A 603 23.87 -7.30 -2.33
CA PHE A 603 24.66 -6.11 -1.99
C PHE A 603 26.06 -6.48 -1.49
N VAL A 604 26.18 -7.40 -0.52
CA VAL A 604 27.50 -7.81 0.03
C VAL A 604 28.39 -8.41 -1.06
N LEU A 605 27.85 -9.25 -1.94
CA LEU A 605 28.61 -9.85 -3.06
C LEU A 605 29.12 -8.78 -4.03
N LYS A 606 28.28 -7.82 -4.41
CA LYS A 606 28.67 -6.71 -5.31
C LYS A 606 29.77 -5.84 -4.73
N GLU A 607 29.73 -5.56 -3.42
CA GLU A 607 30.79 -4.79 -2.76
C GLU A 607 32.09 -5.58 -2.63
N LEU A 608 32.04 -6.91 -2.45
CA LEU A 608 33.23 -7.77 -2.44
C LEU A 608 33.89 -7.86 -3.83
N ASP A 609 33.09 -7.99 -4.89
CA ASP A 609 33.57 -8.04 -6.28
C ASP A 609 34.20 -6.71 -6.73
N ALA A 610 33.81 -5.59 -6.11
CA ALA A 610 34.35 -4.26 -6.39
C ALA A 610 35.72 -3.99 -5.75
N ILE A 611 36.23 -4.88 -4.88
CA ILE A 611 37.55 -4.73 -4.25
C ILE A 611 38.62 -5.22 -5.23
N PRO A 612 39.61 -4.39 -5.63
CA PRO A 612 40.68 -4.82 -6.53
C PRO A 612 41.44 -6.01 -5.94
N LEU A 613 41.53 -7.10 -6.69
CA LEU A 613 42.41 -8.23 -6.36
C LEU A 613 43.85 -7.71 -6.32
N VAL A 614 44.40 -7.55 -5.12
CA VAL A 614 45.80 -7.19 -4.95
C VAL A 614 46.65 -8.38 -5.41
N GLU A 615 47.35 -8.23 -6.53
CA GLU A 615 48.35 -9.20 -6.98
C GLU A 615 49.41 -9.38 -5.87
N GLY A 616 49.46 -10.59 -5.30
CA GLY A 616 50.50 -10.98 -4.34
C GLY A 616 50.02 -11.47 -2.97
N ALA A 617 48.74 -11.36 -2.63
CA ALA A 617 48.21 -11.96 -1.40
C ALA A 617 47.83 -13.43 -1.65
N VAL A 618 48.79 -14.34 -1.43
CA VAL A 618 48.53 -15.79 -1.33
C VAL A 618 47.57 -16.02 -0.17
N GLY A 619 46.30 -16.30 -0.48
CA GLY A 619 45.28 -16.54 0.55
C GLY A 619 43.84 -16.62 0.06
N THR A 620 43.59 -16.86 -1.22
CA THR A 620 42.26 -17.20 -1.74
C THR A 620 41.96 -18.66 -1.41
N GLY A 621 41.20 -18.88 -0.35
CA GLY A 621 40.71 -20.21 0.01
C GLY A 621 39.79 -20.21 1.22
N TRP A 622 39.95 -19.27 2.16
CA TRP A 622 39.19 -19.32 3.41
C TRP A 622 37.72 -18.85 3.28
N TYR A 623 37.45 -17.75 2.57
CA TYR A 623 36.10 -17.19 2.49
C TYR A 623 35.16 -17.96 1.54
N ALA A 624 35.66 -18.45 0.41
CA ALA A 624 34.87 -19.28 -0.51
C ALA A 624 34.58 -20.68 0.08
N TRP A 625 35.51 -21.22 0.87
CA TRP A 625 35.35 -22.51 1.55
C TRP A 625 34.38 -22.43 2.74
N TYR A 626 34.37 -21.31 3.49
CA TYR A 626 33.42 -21.09 4.59
C TYR A 626 31.97 -20.89 4.10
N ALA A 627 31.78 -20.18 2.98
CA ALA A 627 30.46 -19.96 2.38
C ALA A 627 29.83 -21.25 1.82
N LEU A 628 30.64 -22.19 1.33
CA LEU A 628 30.16 -23.50 0.87
C LEU A 628 29.82 -24.46 2.01
N HIS A 629 30.36 -24.25 3.21
CA HIS A 629 30.15 -25.13 4.36
C HIS A 629 28.95 -24.76 5.25
N CYS A 630 28.41 -23.55 5.09
CA CYS A 630 27.25 -23.05 5.84
C CYS A 630 25.91 -23.12 5.07
N LEU A 631 25.95 -23.49 3.78
CA LEU A 631 24.78 -23.95 3.00
C LEU A 631 24.58 -25.45 3.24
#